data_AF-A0A072TN02-F1
#
_entry.id   AF-A0A072TN02-F1
#
_cell.length_a   1.000
_cell.length_b   1.000
_cell.length_c   1.000
_cell.angle_alpha   90.00
_cell.angle_beta   90.00
_cell.angle_gamma   90.00
#
_symmetry.space_group_name_H-M   'P 1'
#
loop_
_entity.id
_entity.type
_entity.pdbx_description
1 polymer ?
#
loop_
_entity_poly.entity_id
_entity_poly.type
_entity_poly.pdbx_seq_one_letter_code
_entity_poly.pdbx_strand_id
1 'polypeptide(L)'
;MDNKEKVRINIVVIGQANSGKSTTTAHLLYKLGGIGKDVIERLEKEAYEANWPSFKYAWVLDKLKGERERGATIDISMSKFETNKYNCTVIDAPGHREYIRNMINYWWF
;
A
#
# COMPACT_ATOMS: atom_id res chain seq x y z
N MET A 1 23.48 1.35 -24.50
CA MET A 1 22.06 1.49 -24.85
C MET A 1 21.44 2.46 -23.87
N ASP A 2 20.80 3.50 -24.38
CA ASP A 2 20.49 4.77 -23.72
C ASP A 2 20.09 4.67 -22.24
N ASN A 3 20.98 5.18 -21.37
CA ASN A 3 20.68 5.45 -19.98
C ASN A 3 19.87 6.76 -19.87
N LYS A 4 18.73 6.84 -20.56
CA LYS A 4 17.79 7.94 -20.40
C LYS A 4 17.16 7.82 -19.02
N GLU A 5 17.42 8.80 -18.17
CA GLU A 5 16.87 8.84 -16.82
C GLU A 5 15.33 8.73 -16.90
N LYS A 6 14.77 7.67 -16.32
CA LYS A 6 13.32 7.45 -16.32
C LYS A 6 12.65 8.58 -15.54
N VAL A 7 11.58 9.13 -16.08
CA VAL A 7 10.80 10.19 -15.42
C VAL A 7 10.25 9.65 -14.10
N ARG A 8 10.40 10.42 -13.02
CA ARG A 8 9.87 10.08 -11.70
C ARG A 8 8.42 10.51 -11.57
N ILE A 9 7.57 9.62 -11.06
CA ILE A 9 6.16 9.88 -10.77
C ILE A 9 5.88 9.53 -9.31
N ASN A 10 5.21 10.44 -8.60
CA ASN A 10 4.67 10.18 -7.27
C ASN A 10 3.14 10.10 -7.36
N ILE A 11 2.56 9.02 -6.86
CA ILE A 11 1.13 8.71 -6.90
C ILE A 11 0.64 8.61 -5.47
N VAL A 12 -0.45 9.31 -5.14
CA VAL A 12 -1.12 9.20 -3.84
C VAL A 12 -2.50 8.60 -4.06
N VAL A 13 -2.81 7.54 -3.34
CA VAL A 13 -4.11 6.86 -3.40
C VAL A 13 -4.98 7.33 -2.24
N ILE A 14 -6.05 8.06 -2.56
CA ILE A 14 -6.98 8.66 -1.61
C ILE A 14 -8.42 8.18 -1.84
N GLY A 15 -9.27 8.30 -0.82
CA GLY A 15 -10.65 7.82 -0.87
C GLY A 15 -11.20 7.44 0.51
N GLN A 16 -12.51 7.25 0.59
CA GLN A 16 -13.24 6.93 1.83
C GLN A 16 -12.71 5.65 2.51
N ALA A 17 -12.94 5.50 3.82
CA ALA A 17 -12.78 4.24 4.53
C ALA A 17 -13.47 3.08 3.77
N ASN A 18 -12.83 1.91 3.75
CA ASN A 18 -13.32 0.69 3.09
C ASN A 18 -13.52 0.78 1.56
N SER A 19 -13.00 1.80 0.88
CA SER A 19 -13.05 1.90 -0.59
C SER A 19 -12.03 1.01 -1.33
N GLY A 20 -11.29 0.17 -0.61
CA GLY A 20 -10.32 -0.77 -1.21
C GLY A 20 -9.01 -0.15 -1.71
N LYS A 21 -8.60 1.01 -1.17
CA LYS A 21 -7.33 1.70 -1.55
C LYS A 21 -6.12 0.79 -1.42
N SER A 22 -5.84 0.33 -0.20
CA SER A 22 -4.68 -0.50 0.13
C SER A 22 -4.71 -1.83 -0.62
N THR A 23 -5.90 -2.45 -0.74
CA THR A 23 -6.12 -3.65 -1.55
C THR A 23 -5.72 -3.44 -3.00
N THR A 24 -6.14 -2.32 -3.61
CA THR A 24 -5.86 -2.00 -5.01
C THR A 24 -4.39 -1.67 -5.22
N THR A 25 -3.81 -0.86 -4.33
CA THR A 25 -2.39 -0.48 -4.36
C THR A 25 -1.50 -1.71 -4.24
N ALA A 26 -1.74 -2.58 -3.28
CA ALA A 26 -0.95 -3.80 -3.10
C ALA A 26 -1.13 -4.79 -4.26
N HIS A 27 -2.35 -4.94 -4.80
CA HIS A 27 -2.58 -5.80 -5.95
C HIS A 27 -1.88 -5.27 -7.21
N LEU A 28 -1.82 -3.95 -7.40
CA LEU A 28 -1.03 -3.32 -8.47
C LEU A 28 0.45 -3.66 -8.32
N LEU A 29 1.02 -3.48 -7.12
CA LEU A 29 2.42 -3.80 -6.84
C LEU A 29 2.72 -5.28 -7.09
N TYR A 30 1.79 -6.18 -6.73
CA TYR A 30 1.91 -7.61 -6.98
C TYR A 30 1.96 -7.92 -8.49
N LYS A 31 1.03 -7.35 -9.27
CA LYS A 31 1.01 -7.54 -10.73
C LYS A 31 2.25 -6.99 -11.44
N LEU A 32 2.87 -5.97 -10.87
CA LEU A 32 4.11 -5.37 -11.39
C LEU A 32 5.38 -6.11 -10.91
N GLY A 33 5.23 -7.21 -10.18
CA GLY A 33 6.36 -8.00 -9.68
C GLY A 33 7.08 -7.37 -8.48
N GLY A 34 6.51 -6.32 -7.89
CA GLY A 34 7.07 -5.67 -6.69
C GLY A 34 6.84 -6.46 -5.41
N ILE A 35 5.99 -7.50 -5.44
CA ILE A 35 5.69 -8.37 -4.30
C ILE A 35 5.78 -9.83 -4.75
N GLY A 36 6.57 -10.62 -4.02
CA GLY A 36 6.69 -12.06 -4.25
C GLY A 36 5.39 -12.82 -3.95
N LYS A 37 5.13 -13.90 -4.68
CA LYS A 37 3.95 -14.75 -4.48
C LYS A 37 3.95 -15.39 -3.09
N ASP A 38 5.12 -15.78 -2.62
CA ASP A 38 5.38 -16.32 -1.27
C ASP A 38 4.95 -15.35 -0.17
N VAL A 39 5.17 -14.03 -0.36
CA VAL A 39 4.74 -13.00 0.58
C VAL A 39 3.22 -12.93 0.67
N ILE A 40 2.52 -12.97 -0.48
CA ILE A 40 1.06 -12.97 -0.52
C ILE A 40 0.49 -14.23 0.13
N GLU A 41 1.05 -15.41 -0.18
CA GLU A 41 0.60 -16.68 0.41
C GLU A 41 0.81 -16.73 1.93
N ARG A 42 1.92 -16.17 2.42
CA ARG A 42 2.16 -16.04 3.86
C ARG A 42 1.13 -15.10 4.52
N LEU A 43 0.94 -13.91 3.95
CA LEU A 43 0.00 -12.92 4.49
C LEU A 43 -1.46 -13.40 4.41
N GLU A 44 -1.81 -14.21 3.42
CA GLU A 44 -3.12 -14.86 3.32
C GLU A 44 -3.36 -15.82 4.50
N LYS A 45 -2.36 -16.62 4.88
CA LYS A 45 -2.44 -17.48 6.07
C LYS A 45 -2.54 -16.67 7.35
N GLU A 46 -1.66 -15.68 7.54
CA GLU A 46 -1.67 -14.81 8.73
C GLU A 46 -3.03 -14.09 8.87
N ALA A 47 -3.57 -13.58 7.77
CA ALA A 47 -4.84 -12.86 7.78
C ALA A 47 -6.02 -13.81 8.04
N TYR A 48 -5.98 -15.04 7.53
CA TYR A 48 -6.97 -16.07 7.84
C TYR A 48 -6.97 -16.43 9.34
N GLU A 49 -5.79 -16.68 9.91
CA GLU A 49 -5.62 -17.00 11.34
C GLU A 49 -6.07 -15.84 12.26
N ALA A 50 -5.95 -14.60 11.80
CA ALA A 50 -6.40 -13.40 12.50
C ALA A 50 -7.87 -13.04 12.26
N ASN A 51 -8.67 -13.89 11.60
CA ASN A 51 -10.07 -13.66 11.23
C ASN A 51 -10.30 -12.49 10.24
N TRP A 52 -9.30 -12.16 9.43
CA TRP A 52 -9.37 -11.16 8.35
C TRP A 52 -9.04 -11.76 6.96
N PRO A 53 -9.73 -12.82 6.50
CA PRO A 53 -9.31 -13.60 5.33
C PRO A 53 -9.24 -12.78 4.01
N SER A 54 -9.97 -11.67 3.92
CA SER A 54 -9.97 -10.79 2.74
C SER A 54 -8.83 -9.75 2.73
N PHE A 55 -8.04 -9.63 3.79
CA PHE A 55 -7.08 -8.54 3.99
C PHE A 55 -5.66 -8.84 3.47
N LYS A 56 -5.43 -10.01 2.87
CA LYS A 56 -4.10 -10.45 2.40
C LYS A 56 -3.32 -9.41 1.60
N TYR A 57 -4.00 -8.63 0.76
CA TYR A 57 -3.38 -7.55 -0.01
C TYR A 57 -3.17 -6.28 0.82
N ALA A 58 -4.15 -5.86 1.62
CA ALA A 58 -4.02 -4.68 2.47
C ALA A 58 -2.83 -4.82 3.45
N TRP A 59 -2.62 -6.01 4.01
CA TRP A 59 -1.54 -6.32 4.94
C TRP A 59 -0.12 -6.28 4.35
N VAL A 60 0.00 -6.15 3.03
CA VAL A 60 1.29 -5.83 2.40
C VAL A 60 1.72 -4.40 2.75
N LEU A 61 0.76 -3.49 2.84
CA LEU A 61 0.96 -2.08 3.12
C LEU A 61 0.78 -1.76 4.61
N ASP A 62 -0.20 -2.40 5.26
CA ASP A 62 -0.53 -2.26 6.68
C ASP A 62 0.47 -3.09 7.54
N LYS A 63 1.57 -2.43 7.93
CA LYS A 63 2.67 -3.05 8.68
C LYS A 63 2.51 -2.91 10.19
N LEU A 64 1.70 -1.96 10.65
CA LEU A 64 1.51 -1.73 12.09
C LEU A 64 0.55 -2.75 12.67
N LYS A 65 0.84 -3.24 13.87
CA LYS A 65 -0.05 -4.17 14.59
C LYS A 65 -1.45 -3.56 14.78
N GLY A 66 -1.51 -2.28 15.11
CA GLY A 66 -2.78 -1.56 15.28
C GLY A 66 -3.61 -1.44 14.01
N GLU A 67 -2.99 -1.40 12.83
CA GLU A 67 -3.70 -1.40 11.54
C GLU A 67 -4.35 -2.75 11.28
N ARG A 68 -3.59 -3.84 11.51
CA ARG A 68 -4.07 -5.22 11.35
C ARG A 68 -5.16 -5.58 12.34
N GLU A 69 -5.04 -5.14 13.59
CA GLU A 69 -6.05 -5.37 14.63
C GLU A 69 -7.37 -4.63 14.32
N ARG A 70 -7.29 -3.43 13.76
CA ARG A 70 -8.47 -2.59 13.45
C ARG A 70 -9.03 -2.81 12.04
N GLY A 71 -8.29 -3.49 11.17
CA GLY A 71 -8.63 -3.63 9.76
C GLY A 71 -8.68 -2.28 9.03
N ALA A 72 -7.81 -1.34 9.40
CA ALA A 72 -7.81 0.02 8.85
C ALA A 72 -6.39 0.58 8.74
N THR A 73 -6.09 1.22 7.62
CA THR A 73 -4.86 2.00 7.41
C THR A 73 -4.88 3.23 8.32
N ILE A 74 -3.88 3.31 9.21
CA ILE A 74 -3.73 4.36 10.22
C ILE A 74 -2.62 5.32 9.80
N ASP A 75 -1.56 4.79 9.20
CA ASP A 75 -0.40 5.56 8.76
C ASP A 75 -0.25 5.51 7.23
N ILE A 76 0.55 6.40 6.67
CA ILE A 76 0.85 6.35 5.22
C ILE A 76 1.83 5.21 4.93
N SER A 77 1.63 4.52 3.81
CA SER A 77 2.55 3.49 3.34
C SER A 77 3.16 3.90 2.00
N MET A 78 4.49 3.85 1.90
CA MET A 78 5.25 4.19 0.69
C MET A 78 5.87 2.95 0.07
N SER A 79 5.63 2.76 -1.23
CA SER A 79 6.24 1.69 -2.02
C SER A 79 6.75 2.23 -3.35
N LYS A 80 7.87 1.69 -3.84
CA LYS A 80 8.43 2.04 -5.14
C LYS A 80 8.24 0.88 -6.11
N PHE A 81 7.96 1.21 -7.37
CA PHE A 81 7.94 0.26 -8.45
C PHE A 81 8.41 0.91 -9.75
N GLU A 82 8.85 0.09 -10.69
CA GLU A 82 9.30 0.57 -11.98
C GLU A 82 8.37 0.07 -13.09
N THR A 83 8.28 0.87 -14.14
CA THR A 83 7.72 0.45 -15.42
C THR A 83 8.80 0.57 -16.49
N ASN A 84 8.47 0.21 -17.73
CA ASN A 84 9.37 0.39 -18.86
C ASN A 84 9.75 1.86 -19.10
N LYS A 85 8.94 2.82 -18.64
CA LYS A 85 9.11 4.27 -18.92
C LYS A 85 9.32 5.14 -17.69
N TYR A 86 8.83 4.72 -16.53
CA TYR A 86 8.74 5.56 -15.32
C TYR A 86 9.29 4.86 -14.09
N ASN A 87 9.86 5.66 -13.19
CA ASN A 87 10.14 5.27 -11.81
C ASN A 87 9.04 5.83 -10.92
N CYS A 88 8.26 4.95 -10.31
CA CYS A 88 7.05 5.33 -9.59
C CYS A 88 7.23 5.14 -8.08
N THR A 89 6.75 6.11 -7.31
CA THR A 89 6.47 5.97 -5.88
C THR A 89 4.97 6.02 -5.67
N VAL A 90 4.39 5.02 -5.02
CA VAL A 90 2.98 5.03 -4.60
C VAL A 90 2.89 5.20 -3.10
N ILE A 91 2.02 6.11 -2.68
CA ILE A 91 1.68 6.42 -1.30
C ILE A 91 0.22 5.98 -1.09
N ASP A 92 0.01 5.02 -0.19
CA ASP A 92 -1.30 4.65 0.29
C ASP A 92 -1.65 5.51 1.51
N ALA A 93 -2.81 6.17 1.49
CA ALA A 93 -3.24 7.11 2.52
C ALA A 93 -4.42 6.57 3.34
N PRO A 94 -4.52 6.94 4.63
CA PRO A 94 -5.64 6.55 5.49
C PRO A 94 -6.99 7.09 4.98
N GLY A 95 -8.05 6.29 5.16
CA GLY A 95 -9.41 6.66 4.73
C GLY A 95 -10.37 7.11 5.83
N HIS A 96 -10.05 6.81 7.10
CA HIS A 96 -10.86 7.25 8.23
C HIS A 96 -10.50 8.68 8.60
N ARG A 97 -11.53 9.52 8.84
CA ARG A 97 -11.37 10.95 9.18
C ARG A 97 -10.41 11.18 10.37
N GLU A 98 -10.45 10.28 11.34
CA GLU A 98 -9.60 10.30 12.54
C GLU A 98 -8.10 10.24 12.20
N TYR A 99 -7.74 9.50 11.14
CA TYR A 99 -6.36 9.26 10.73
C TYR A 99 -5.89 10.18 9.60
N ILE A 100 -6.77 11.02 9.02
CA ILE A 100 -6.38 12.00 8.00
C ILE A 100 -5.32 12.98 8.52
N ARG A 101 -5.30 13.28 9.82
CA ARG A 101 -4.25 14.13 10.40
C ARG A 101 -2.88 13.49 10.33
N ASN A 102 -2.79 12.16 10.44
CA ASN A 102 -1.53 11.44 10.30
C ASN A 102 -0.96 11.66 8.89
N MET A 103 -1.81 11.56 7.85
CA MET A 103 -1.41 11.85 6.47
C MET A 103 -0.83 13.27 6.34
N ILE A 104 -1.50 14.29 6.88
CA ILE A 104 -1.06 15.69 6.74
C ILE A 104 0.33 15.89 7.36
N ASN A 105 0.63 15.29 8.52
CA ASN A 105 1.92 15.46 9.20
C ASN A 105 3.14 15.09 8.33
N TYR A 106 2.99 14.19 7.36
CA TYR A 106 4.08 13.78 6.45
C TYR A 106 4.27 14.69 5.24
N TRP A 107 3.33 15.61 4.98
CA TRP A 107 3.36 16.48 3.79
C TRP A 107 4.00 17.85 4.08
N TRP A 108 4.25 18.16 5.35
CA TRP A 108 4.81 19.45 5.79
C TRP A 108 6.34 19.47 5.86
N PHE A 109 7.02 18.43 5.35
CA PHE A 109 8.47 18.33 5.24
C PHE A 109 8.88 17.91 3.82
#